data_AF-A0A6L6CJA0-F1
#
_entry.id   AF-A0A6L6CJA0-F1
#
_cell.length_a   1.000
_cell.length_b   1.000
_cell.length_c   1.000
_cell.angle_alpha   90.00
_cell.angle_beta   90.00
_cell.angle_gamma   90.00
#
_symmetry.space_group_name_H-M   'P 1'
#
loop_
_entity.id
_entity.type
_entity.pdbx_description
1 polymer ?
#
loop_
_entity_poly.entity_id
_entity_poly.type
_entity_poly.pdbx_seq_one_letter_code
_entity_poly.pdbx_strand_id
1 'polypeptide(L)'
;MEAWILNESPGNYVWGTMPDPTPAADEVRIKVVTSALNHMDLWVTRGMPKPPLPHIPGCDTAGIVDAVGSAVTSIAVGDEVVVNPGVSPVDEIVRYGNNSPMGPGFMIWGEHCKGGHGTYAIAPARNVRPRPQNRSWEECAAFPLAYLTALRMLNRARLRAGETVLIVGVGSGVSSAALSLAKWMGATVIATSRDEVKRKQATVMGADKVIDTAADRWDVEADVVIESVGPATWDKSMRSLAPG
;
A
#
# COMPACT_ATOMS: atom_id res chain seq x y z
N MET A 1 16.76 16.09 12.00
CA MET A 1 16.61 14.78 11.34
C MET A 1 17.08 14.88 9.91
N GLU A 2 17.65 13.81 9.37
CA GLU A 2 17.99 13.73 7.95
C GLU A 2 16.82 13.11 7.18
N ALA A 3 16.56 13.57 5.96
CA ALA A 3 15.47 13.08 5.11
C ALA A 3 15.69 13.33 3.62
N TRP A 4 14.92 12.61 2.81
CA TRP A 4 14.63 13.00 1.44
C TRP A 4 13.54 14.08 1.46
N ILE A 5 13.82 15.23 0.87
CA ILE A 5 12.99 16.44 0.95
C ILE A 5 12.61 16.87 -0.45
N LEU A 6 11.33 17.13 -0.66
CA LEU A 6 10.81 17.82 -1.82
C LEU A 6 10.55 19.28 -1.46
N ASN A 7 11.33 20.20 -2.03
CA ASN A 7 11.20 21.64 -1.77
C ASN A 7 10.24 22.33 -2.74
N GLU A 8 10.03 21.76 -3.92
CA GLU A 8 9.18 22.28 -4.99
C GLU A 8 8.42 21.14 -5.66
N SER A 9 7.23 21.39 -6.19
CA SER A 9 6.39 20.38 -6.84
C SER A 9 5.67 20.99 -8.05
N PRO A 10 5.93 20.50 -9.27
CA PRO A 10 6.87 19.43 -9.64
C PRO A 10 8.34 19.73 -9.27
N GLY A 11 9.13 18.71 -8.96
CA GLY A 11 10.51 18.86 -8.47
C GLY A 11 11.23 17.53 -8.24
N ASN A 12 12.41 17.57 -7.63
CA ASN A 12 13.20 16.38 -7.28
C ASN A 12 13.42 16.30 -5.77
N TYR A 13 13.56 15.08 -5.26
CA TYR A 13 13.99 14.87 -3.89
C TYR A 13 15.47 15.21 -3.71
N VAL A 14 15.79 15.92 -2.65
CA VAL A 14 17.16 16.18 -2.20
C VAL A 14 17.35 15.60 -0.81
N TRP A 15 18.48 14.97 -0.55
CA TRP A 15 18.84 14.57 0.80
C TRP A 15 19.28 15.81 1.60
N GLY A 16 18.78 15.97 2.81
CA GLY A 16 19.19 17.06 3.69
C GLY A 16 18.59 17.02 5.09
N THR A 17 18.82 18.09 5.83
CA THR A 17 18.44 18.21 7.23
C THR A 17 17.14 18.99 7.41
N MET A 18 16.26 18.48 8.27
CA MET A 18 15.05 19.15 8.76
C MET A 18 15.05 19.17 10.31
N PRO A 19 14.31 20.07 10.96
CA PRO A 19 14.10 20.00 12.41
C PRO A 19 13.52 18.64 12.82
N ASP A 20 13.93 18.12 13.97
CA ASP A 20 13.32 16.91 14.52
C ASP A 20 11.83 17.18 14.80
N PRO A 21 10.92 16.34 14.29
CA PRO A 21 9.51 16.56 14.50
C PRO A 21 9.14 16.21 15.94
N THR A 22 8.10 16.85 16.48
CA THR A 22 7.56 16.55 17.81
C THR A 22 6.13 16.03 17.63
N PRO A 23 5.77 14.88 18.20
CA PRO A 23 4.42 14.34 18.04
C PRO A 23 3.39 15.23 18.75
N ALA A 24 2.21 15.41 18.13
CA ALA A 24 1.04 15.93 18.80
C ALA A 24 0.50 14.93 19.84
N ALA A 25 -0.56 15.32 20.57
CA ALA A 25 -1.09 14.55 21.69
C ALA A 25 -1.49 13.11 21.32
N ASP A 26 -2.02 12.87 20.12
CA ASP A 26 -2.49 11.57 19.62
C ASP A 26 -1.54 10.91 18.61
N GLU A 27 -0.31 11.42 18.50
CA GLU A 27 0.69 10.95 17.54
C GLU A 27 1.87 10.26 18.22
N VAL A 28 2.65 9.54 17.44
CA VAL A 28 3.94 8.99 17.85
C VAL A 28 5.03 9.42 16.89
N ARG A 29 6.24 9.60 17.43
CA ARG A 29 7.47 9.73 16.64
C ARG A 29 8.15 8.38 16.55
N ILE A 30 8.46 7.98 15.32
CA ILE A 30 9.11 6.72 15.00
C ILE A 30 10.53 7.05 14.56
N LYS A 31 11.53 6.43 15.19
CA LYS A 31 12.87 6.30 14.64
C LYS A 31 12.81 5.27 13.53
N VAL A 32 12.95 5.74 12.29
CA VAL A 32 12.78 4.90 11.11
C VAL A 32 13.96 3.93 11.00
N VAL A 33 13.65 2.65 10.85
CA VAL A 33 14.64 1.60 10.54
C VAL A 33 14.63 1.31 9.05
N THR A 34 13.43 1.19 8.46
CA THR A 34 13.27 0.94 7.03
C THR A 34 12.03 1.65 6.51
N SER A 35 12.14 2.25 5.33
CA SER A 35 10.98 2.72 4.55
C SER A 35 11.05 2.16 3.13
N ALA A 36 9.89 1.82 2.57
CA ALA A 36 9.79 1.21 1.24
C ALA A 36 9.29 2.21 0.20
N LEU A 37 9.79 2.05 -1.03
CA LEU A 37 9.44 2.91 -2.16
C LEU A 37 8.13 2.46 -2.80
N ASN A 38 7.30 3.43 -3.15
CA ASN A 38 6.05 3.27 -3.86
C ASN A 38 6.03 4.16 -5.12
N HIS A 39 5.20 3.80 -6.11
CA HIS A 39 5.03 4.64 -7.30
C HIS A 39 4.51 6.04 -6.98
N MET A 40 3.79 6.20 -5.87
CA MET A 40 3.32 7.49 -5.39
C MET A 40 4.46 8.45 -5.09
N ASP A 41 5.61 7.96 -4.62
CA ASP A 41 6.77 8.82 -4.38
C ASP A 41 7.23 9.48 -5.69
N LEU A 42 7.02 8.84 -6.84
CA LEU A 42 7.28 9.42 -8.17
C LEU A 42 6.15 10.32 -8.68
N TRP A 43 4.93 10.18 -8.18
CA TRP A 43 3.82 11.04 -8.59
C TRP A 43 3.84 12.37 -7.85
N VAL A 44 4.24 12.36 -6.57
CA VAL A 44 4.42 13.57 -5.75
C VAL A 44 5.48 14.51 -6.35
N THR A 45 6.56 13.97 -6.94
CA THR A 45 7.56 14.77 -7.68
C THR A 45 7.00 15.40 -8.95
N ARG A 46 5.86 14.92 -9.46
CA ARG A 46 5.15 15.46 -10.63
C ARG A 46 3.97 16.36 -10.23
N GLY A 47 3.75 16.60 -8.94
CA GLY A 47 2.63 17.40 -8.44
C GLY A 47 1.30 16.67 -8.42
N MET A 48 1.32 15.33 -8.32
CA MET A 48 0.12 14.49 -8.34
C MET A 48 0.06 13.56 -7.11
N PRO A 49 -0.55 13.99 -5.99
CA PRO A 49 -1.03 15.34 -5.69
C PRO A 49 0.13 16.27 -5.33
N LYS A 50 -0.18 17.54 -5.09
CA LYS A 50 0.78 18.54 -4.60
C LYS A 50 0.67 18.66 -3.06
N PRO A 51 1.59 18.09 -2.28
CA PRO A 51 1.55 18.22 -0.82
C PRO A 51 2.03 19.59 -0.32
N PRO A 52 1.83 19.90 0.97
CA PRO A 52 2.50 21.03 1.62
C PRO A 52 4.02 20.89 1.55
N LEU A 53 4.71 21.96 1.15
CA LEU A 53 6.18 21.98 1.00
C LEU A 53 6.83 22.78 2.15
N PRO A 54 8.06 22.43 2.59
CA PRO A 54 8.83 21.27 2.16
C PRO A 54 8.22 19.94 2.64
N HIS A 55 8.21 18.93 1.76
CA HIS A 55 7.57 17.64 1.98
C HIS A 55 8.59 16.52 2.18
N ILE A 56 8.24 15.53 2.99
CA ILE A 56 9.01 14.28 3.14
C ILE A 56 8.09 13.15 2.66
N PRO A 57 8.43 12.39 1.61
CA PRO A 57 7.63 11.28 1.11
C PRO A 57 7.71 10.02 2.01
N GLY A 58 7.13 8.91 1.55
CA GLY A 58 7.28 7.59 2.17
C GLY A 58 6.03 7.13 2.90
N CYS A 59 5.23 6.29 2.21
CA CYS A 59 3.97 5.76 2.73
C CYS A 59 4.15 4.47 3.54
N ASP A 60 5.31 3.85 3.46
CA ASP A 60 5.55 2.51 4.00
C ASP A 60 6.77 2.57 4.91
N THR A 61 6.59 2.25 6.19
CA THR A 61 7.63 2.44 7.20
C THR A 61 7.51 1.44 8.34
N ALA A 62 8.66 0.90 8.73
CA ALA A 62 8.85 0.15 9.96
C ALA A 62 9.97 0.80 10.78
N GLY A 63 9.79 0.86 12.09
CA GLY A 63 10.76 1.48 12.98
C GLY A 63 10.46 1.26 14.45
N ILE A 64 11.13 2.04 15.30
CA ILE A 64 11.01 1.95 16.75
C ILE A 64 10.38 3.24 17.25
N VAL A 65 9.40 3.15 18.14
CA VAL A 65 8.78 4.33 18.74
C VAL A 65 9.79 5.04 19.63
N ASP A 66 10.04 6.30 19.33
CA ASP A 66 11.03 7.15 19.99
C ASP A 66 10.38 8.15 20.97
N ALA A 67 9.19 8.65 20.63
CA ALA A 67 8.39 9.50 21.51
C ALA A 67 6.90 9.29 21.26
N VAL A 68 6.08 9.56 22.27
CA VAL A 68 4.61 9.44 22.20
C VAL A 68 3.96 10.73 22.70
N GLY A 69 2.84 11.09 22.09
CA GLY A 69 1.97 12.16 22.55
C GLY A 69 1.30 11.85 23.88
N SER A 70 0.86 12.89 24.58
CA SER A 70 0.28 12.78 25.93
C SER A 70 -1.05 12.00 26.01
N ALA A 71 -1.78 11.86 24.90
CA ALA A 71 -3.03 11.09 24.82
C ALA A 71 -2.83 9.66 24.31
N VAL A 72 -1.61 9.27 23.94
CA VAL A 72 -1.31 7.92 23.45
C VAL A 72 -1.19 6.95 24.62
N THR A 73 -2.02 5.91 24.61
CA THR A 73 -2.06 4.87 25.65
C THR A 73 -1.85 3.45 25.13
N SER A 74 -1.94 3.25 23.81
CA SER A 74 -1.90 1.92 23.17
C SER A 74 -0.52 1.48 22.71
N ILE A 75 0.48 2.37 22.74
CA ILE A 75 1.84 2.18 22.22
C ILE A 75 2.81 2.90 23.16
N ALA A 76 3.99 2.31 23.40
CA ALA A 76 5.03 2.85 24.26
C ALA A 76 6.33 3.14 23.50
N VAL A 77 7.17 3.99 24.09
CA VAL A 77 8.55 4.20 23.61
C VAL A 77 9.31 2.88 23.68
N GLY A 78 10.04 2.55 22.61
CA GLY A 78 10.75 1.27 22.44
C GLY A 78 9.99 0.22 21.65
N ASP A 79 8.68 0.39 21.44
CA ASP A 79 7.91 -0.58 20.64
C ASP A 79 8.39 -0.61 19.19
N GLU A 80 8.56 -1.83 18.65
CA GLU A 80 8.81 -2.04 17.22
C GLU A 80 7.49 -2.02 16.47
N VAL A 81 7.40 -1.18 15.43
CA VAL A 81 6.12 -0.88 14.78
C VAL A 81 6.19 -0.79 13.27
N VAL A 82 5.02 -0.95 12.65
CA VAL A 82 4.74 -0.73 11.22
C VAL A 82 3.61 0.28 11.09
N VAL A 83 3.70 1.17 10.10
CA VAL A 83 2.69 2.21 9.85
C VAL A 83 1.67 1.75 8.81
N ASN A 84 0.40 1.90 9.13
CA ASN A 84 -0.71 1.85 8.16
C ASN A 84 -0.86 3.24 7.52
N PRO A 85 -0.64 3.40 6.21
CA PRO A 85 -0.69 4.71 5.57
C PRO A 85 -2.08 5.28 5.37
N GLY A 86 -3.16 4.48 5.47
CA GLY A 86 -4.53 4.96 5.29
C GLY A 86 -5.02 5.71 6.52
N VAL A 87 -4.99 7.04 6.48
CA VAL A 87 -5.43 7.89 7.58
C VAL A 87 -6.78 8.49 7.24
N SER A 88 -7.74 8.33 8.16
CA SER A 88 -9.06 8.93 8.05
C SER A 88 -9.44 9.66 9.34
N PRO A 89 -10.31 10.68 9.24
CA PRO A 89 -11.00 11.22 10.40
C PRO A 89 -11.78 10.12 11.15
N VAL A 90 -11.74 10.17 12.49
CA VAL A 90 -12.35 9.13 13.34
C VAL A 90 -13.87 9.12 13.20
N ASP A 91 -14.49 10.29 13.11
CA ASP A 91 -15.92 10.48 12.86
C ASP A 91 -16.37 9.83 11.55
N GLU A 92 -15.58 9.92 10.48
CA GLU A 92 -15.89 9.25 9.21
C GLU A 92 -15.78 7.72 9.31
N ILE A 93 -14.78 7.20 10.04
CA ILE A 93 -14.67 5.76 10.33
C ILE A 93 -15.89 5.29 11.12
N VAL A 94 -16.31 6.02 12.15
CA VAL A 94 -17.49 5.68 12.96
C VAL A 94 -18.76 5.74 12.10
N ARG A 95 -18.91 6.77 11.26
CA ARG A 95 -20.08 6.99 10.40
C ARG A 95 -20.28 5.89 9.37
N TYR A 96 -19.23 5.49 8.66
CA TYR A 96 -19.32 4.46 7.62
C TYR A 96 -19.01 3.04 8.11
N GLY A 97 -18.60 2.91 9.37
CA GLY A 97 -17.94 1.72 9.89
C GLY A 97 -16.62 1.44 9.16
N ASN A 98 -16.04 0.27 9.41
CA ASN A 98 -14.81 -0.18 8.72
C ASN A 98 -14.98 -0.48 7.22
N ASN A 99 -16.18 -0.25 6.66
CA ASN A 99 -16.48 -0.57 5.26
C ASN A 99 -15.88 0.44 4.27
N SER A 100 -15.66 1.69 4.68
CA SER A 100 -15.02 2.67 3.79
C SER A 100 -14.36 3.83 4.55
N PRO A 101 -13.04 3.74 4.86
CA PRO A 101 -12.31 4.86 5.43
C PRO A 101 -12.14 6.04 4.45
N MET A 102 -12.58 5.92 3.20
CA MET A 102 -12.42 6.94 2.14
C MET A 102 -13.49 8.04 2.17
N GLY A 103 -13.89 8.49 3.36
CA GLY A 103 -14.75 9.67 3.51
C GLY A 103 -13.99 10.98 3.23
N PRO A 104 -14.68 12.13 3.27
CA PRO A 104 -14.03 13.43 3.29
C PRO A 104 -12.89 13.46 4.31
N GLY A 105 -11.70 13.91 3.89
CA GLY A 105 -10.51 13.97 4.75
C GLY A 105 -9.69 12.68 4.84
N PHE A 106 -10.05 11.61 4.12
CA PHE A 106 -9.13 10.50 3.88
C PHE A 106 -7.85 11.02 3.23
N MET A 107 -6.72 10.54 3.74
CA MET A 107 -5.40 10.89 3.27
C MET A 107 -4.51 9.67 3.29
N ILE A 108 -3.50 9.67 2.42
CA ILE A 108 -2.41 8.69 2.47
C ILE A 108 -1.23 9.38 3.16
N TRP A 109 -0.80 8.81 4.29
CA TRP A 109 0.39 9.23 5.01
C TRP A 109 1.62 9.08 4.12
N GLY A 110 2.49 10.10 4.09
CA GLY A 110 3.63 10.16 3.17
C GLY A 110 3.31 10.76 1.79
N GLU A 111 2.05 10.80 1.41
CA GLU A 111 1.60 11.48 0.18
C GLU A 111 1.03 12.86 0.49
N HIS A 112 0.07 12.93 1.41
CA HIS A 112 -0.68 14.15 1.76
C HIS A 112 -0.04 14.90 2.93
N CYS A 113 0.80 14.22 3.71
CA CYS A 113 1.58 14.75 4.81
C CYS A 113 2.97 14.10 4.83
N LYS A 114 3.88 14.64 5.64
CA LYS A 114 5.22 14.07 5.79
C LYS A 114 5.17 12.60 6.21
N GLY A 115 5.96 11.78 5.52
CA GLY A 115 6.06 10.34 5.68
C GLY A 115 7.41 9.89 6.24
N GLY A 116 7.78 8.66 5.92
CA GLY A 116 8.91 7.96 6.54
C GLY A 116 10.23 7.93 5.77
N HIS A 117 10.39 8.67 4.67
CA HIS A 117 11.68 8.78 3.97
C HIS A 117 12.66 9.74 4.69
N GLY A 118 12.95 9.45 5.95
CA GLY A 118 13.91 10.16 6.80
C GLY A 118 14.27 9.37 8.06
N THR A 119 15.10 9.93 8.94
CA THR A 119 15.55 9.24 10.16
C THR A 119 14.48 9.21 11.26
N TYR A 120 13.52 10.14 11.22
CA TYR A 120 12.34 10.16 12.07
C TYR A 120 11.08 10.43 11.25
N ALA A 121 9.94 9.94 11.73
CA ALA A 121 8.63 10.20 11.12
C ALA A 121 7.56 10.36 12.21
N ILE A 122 6.52 11.15 11.93
CA ILE A 122 5.34 11.27 12.80
C ILE A 122 4.18 10.53 12.16
N ALA A 123 3.51 9.69 12.94
CA ALA A 123 2.28 9.03 12.51
C ALA A 123 1.22 9.12 13.62
N PRO A 124 -0.08 9.18 13.27
CA PRO A 124 -1.15 9.03 14.24
C PRO A 124 -0.99 7.70 14.98
N ALA A 125 -1.12 7.67 16.31
CA ALA A 125 -0.92 6.45 17.09
C ALA A 125 -1.88 5.32 16.65
N ARG A 126 -3.10 5.68 16.24
CA ARG A 126 -4.11 4.74 15.72
C ARG A 126 -3.70 4.04 14.41
N ASN A 127 -2.73 4.59 13.68
CA ASN A 127 -2.22 4.07 12.42
C ASN A 127 -0.96 3.22 12.62
N VAL A 128 -0.48 3.06 13.85
CA VAL A 128 0.72 2.29 14.16
C VAL A 128 0.32 0.91 14.69
N ARG A 129 0.98 -0.14 14.22
CA ARG A 129 0.75 -1.53 14.63
C ARG A 129 2.05 -2.18 15.07
N PRO A 130 2.03 -3.10 16.06
CA PRO A 130 3.20 -3.86 16.43
C PRO A 130 3.81 -4.58 15.23
N ARG A 131 5.14 -4.53 15.11
CA ARG A 131 5.88 -5.26 14.08
C ARG A 131 5.87 -6.75 14.40
N PRO A 132 5.54 -7.64 13.45
CA PRO A 132 5.76 -9.07 13.62
C PRO A 132 7.24 -9.39 13.82
N GLN A 133 7.59 -9.98 14.97
CA GLN A 133 9.00 -10.26 15.32
C GLN A 133 9.64 -11.36 14.47
N ASN A 134 8.84 -12.21 13.83
CA ASN A 134 9.31 -13.30 12.96
C ASN A 134 9.57 -12.87 11.52
N ARG A 135 9.60 -11.56 11.24
CA ARG A 135 9.82 -10.98 9.91
C ARG A 135 10.91 -9.92 9.96
N SER A 136 11.60 -9.72 8.84
CA SER A 136 12.62 -8.67 8.73
C SER A 136 11.99 -7.27 8.75
N TRP A 137 12.80 -6.24 8.95
CA TRP A 137 12.33 -4.84 8.89
C TRP A 137 11.85 -4.48 7.49
N GLU A 138 12.56 -4.95 6.47
CA GLU A 138 12.26 -4.77 5.05
C GLU A 138 10.96 -5.46 4.65
N GLU A 139 10.73 -6.71 5.08
CA GLU A 139 9.46 -7.40 4.84
C GLU A 139 8.28 -6.63 5.46
N CYS A 140 8.47 -6.12 6.68
CA CYS A 140 7.44 -5.36 7.40
C CYS A 140 7.17 -4.00 6.75
N ALA A 141 8.21 -3.31 6.26
CA ALA A 141 8.07 -2.02 5.59
C ALA A 141 7.47 -2.17 4.18
N ALA A 142 7.80 -3.22 3.42
CA ALA A 142 7.32 -3.38 2.04
C ALA A 142 5.84 -3.85 1.92
N PHE A 143 5.17 -4.08 3.04
CA PHE A 143 3.85 -4.67 3.12
C PHE A 143 2.67 -3.67 3.04
N PRO A 144 2.62 -2.56 3.82
CA PRO A 144 1.36 -1.92 4.16
C PRO A 144 0.56 -1.34 2.99
N LEU A 145 1.11 -0.42 2.20
CA LEU A 145 0.34 0.30 1.18
C LEU A 145 -0.23 -0.64 0.12
N ALA A 146 0.62 -1.53 -0.41
CA ALA A 146 0.24 -2.44 -1.48
C ALA A 146 -0.79 -3.48 -1.02
N TYR A 147 -0.60 -4.08 0.16
CA TYR A 147 -1.51 -5.08 0.69
C TYR A 147 -2.84 -4.49 1.14
N LEU A 148 -2.86 -3.30 1.74
CA LEU A 148 -4.12 -2.62 2.09
C LEU A 148 -4.93 -2.28 0.85
N THR A 149 -4.27 -1.82 -0.22
CA THR A 149 -4.91 -1.54 -1.51
C THR A 149 -5.52 -2.81 -2.10
N ALA A 150 -4.73 -3.89 -2.17
CA ALA A 150 -5.18 -5.19 -2.68
C ALA A 150 -6.34 -5.76 -1.86
N LEU A 151 -6.22 -5.80 -0.53
CA LEU A 151 -7.25 -6.30 0.38
C LEU A 151 -8.57 -5.53 0.20
N ARG A 152 -8.49 -4.20 0.05
CA ARG A 152 -9.67 -3.37 -0.18
C ARG A 152 -10.34 -3.68 -1.52
N MET A 153 -9.57 -3.89 -2.60
CA MET A 153 -10.15 -4.29 -3.89
C MET A 153 -10.88 -5.63 -3.79
N LEU A 154 -10.26 -6.64 -3.16
CA LEU A 154 -10.85 -7.96 -2.99
C LEU A 154 -12.12 -7.91 -2.10
N ASN A 155 -12.09 -7.15 -1.02
CA ASN A 155 -13.26 -6.95 -0.15
C ASN A 155 -14.39 -6.18 -0.88
N ARG A 156 -14.04 -5.20 -1.71
CA ARG A 156 -15.02 -4.43 -2.50
C ARG A 156 -15.68 -5.31 -3.56
N ALA A 157 -14.91 -6.20 -4.18
CA ALA A 157 -15.40 -7.23 -5.08
C ALA A 157 -16.20 -8.33 -4.35
N ARG A 158 -16.13 -8.36 -3.01
CA ARG A 158 -16.78 -9.37 -2.13
C ARG A 158 -16.35 -10.79 -2.45
N LEU A 159 -15.07 -10.95 -2.79
CA LEU A 159 -14.49 -12.25 -3.13
C LEU A 159 -14.77 -13.29 -2.05
N ARG A 160 -15.17 -14.50 -2.48
CA ARG A 160 -15.43 -15.66 -1.62
C ARG A 160 -14.49 -16.81 -1.97
N ALA A 161 -14.30 -17.71 -1.01
CA ALA A 161 -13.60 -18.95 -1.26
C ALA A 161 -14.30 -19.75 -2.37
N GLY A 162 -13.53 -20.36 -3.27
CA GLY A 162 -14.03 -21.11 -4.42
C GLY A 162 -14.27 -20.27 -5.68
N GLU A 163 -14.34 -18.94 -5.57
CA GLU A 163 -14.43 -18.05 -6.74
C GLU A 163 -13.09 -17.96 -7.48
N THR A 164 -13.15 -17.54 -8.75
CA THR A 164 -11.99 -17.32 -9.61
C THR A 164 -11.65 -15.85 -9.72
N VAL A 165 -10.39 -15.50 -9.48
CA VAL A 165 -9.84 -14.15 -9.63
C VAL A 165 -8.84 -14.12 -10.77
N LEU A 166 -9.06 -13.21 -11.72
CA LEU A 166 -8.06 -12.87 -12.74
C LEU A 166 -7.30 -11.62 -12.32
N ILE A 167 -5.98 -11.72 -12.18
CA ILE A 167 -5.08 -10.60 -11.89
C ILE A 167 -4.36 -10.19 -13.18
N VAL A 168 -4.63 -8.98 -13.65
CA VAL A 168 -4.08 -8.48 -14.90
C VAL A 168 -2.81 -7.67 -14.63
N GLY A 169 -1.69 -8.10 -15.21
CA GLY A 169 -0.39 -7.45 -15.03
C GLY A 169 0.29 -7.79 -13.70
N VAL A 170 0.53 -9.08 -13.44
CA VAL A 170 1.23 -9.54 -12.23
C VAL A 170 2.68 -9.07 -12.19
N GLY A 171 3.20 -8.84 -10.98
CA GLY A 171 4.58 -8.45 -10.70
C GLY A 171 4.77 -6.97 -10.37
N SER A 172 3.70 -6.26 -10.02
CA SER A 172 3.76 -5.01 -9.23
C SER A 172 3.48 -5.32 -7.76
N GLY A 173 3.77 -4.38 -6.84
CA GLY A 173 3.48 -4.60 -5.41
C GLY A 173 2.01 -4.93 -5.15
N VAL A 174 1.10 -4.18 -5.77
CA VAL A 174 -0.36 -4.37 -5.58
C VAL A 174 -0.85 -5.67 -6.21
N SER A 175 -0.41 -6.01 -7.43
CA SER A 175 -0.87 -7.25 -8.09
C SER A 175 -0.31 -8.50 -7.44
N SER A 176 0.94 -8.46 -6.96
CA SER A 176 1.53 -9.51 -6.15
C SER A 176 0.82 -9.68 -4.80
N ALA A 177 0.45 -8.58 -4.13
CA ALA A 177 -0.32 -8.63 -2.90
C ALA A 177 -1.74 -9.21 -3.13
N ALA A 178 -2.40 -8.81 -4.21
CA ALA A 178 -3.72 -9.34 -4.59
C ALA A 178 -3.67 -10.85 -4.84
N LEU A 179 -2.60 -11.36 -5.47
CA LEU A 179 -2.39 -12.79 -5.69
C LEU A 179 -2.31 -13.52 -4.36
N SER A 180 -1.41 -13.11 -3.48
CA SER A 180 -1.21 -13.75 -2.17
C SER A 180 -2.48 -13.73 -1.32
N LEU A 181 -3.18 -12.60 -1.28
CA LEU A 181 -4.42 -12.44 -0.51
C LEU A 181 -5.56 -13.27 -1.10
N ALA A 182 -5.74 -13.29 -2.41
CA ALA A 182 -6.78 -14.10 -3.05
C ALA A 182 -6.56 -15.60 -2.82
N LYS A 183 -5.31 -16.08 -2.88
CA LYS A 183 -4.97 -17.45 -2.50
C LYS A 183 -5.27 -17.73 -1.02
N TRP A 184 -4.91 -16.81 -0.13
CA TRP A 184 -5.24 -16.92 1.29
C TRP A 184 -6.75 -16.95 1.57
N MET A 185 -7.54 -16.23 0.77
CA MET A 185 -9.02 -16.24 0.81
C MET A 185 -9.64 -17.50 0.19
N GLY A 186 -8.84 -18.44 -0.33
CA GLY A 186 -9.32 -19.70 -0.90
C GLY A 186 -9.85 -19.59 -2.33
N ALA A 187 -9.45 -18.55 -3.07
CA ALA A 187 -9.83 -18.39 -4.48
C ALA A 187 -8.90 -19.16 -5.43
N THR A 188 -9.41 -19.48 -6.62
CA THR A 188 -8.60 -19.86 -7.78
C THR A 188 -8.03 -18.58 -8.38
N VAL A 189 -6.71 -18.47 -8.52
CA VAL A 189 -6.05 -17.26 -8.99
C VAL A 189 -5.37 -17.52 -10.33
N ILE A 190 -5.79 -16.74 -11.32
CA ILE A 190 -5.21 -16.71 -12.65
C ILE A 190 -4.50 -15.37 -12.81
N ALA A 191 -3.28 -15.37 -13.33
CA ALA A 191 -2.50 -14.15 -13.49
C ALA A 191 -2.05 -13.95 -14.93
N THR A 192 -2.05 -12.70 -15.41
CA THR A 192 -1.49 -12.36 -16.73
C THR A 192 -0.25 -11.48 -16.59
N SER A 193 0.72 -11.66 -17.49
CA SER A 193 1.84 -10.74 -17.68
C SER A 193 2.40 -10.94 -19.08
N ARG A 194 3.00 -9.89 -19.67
CA ARG A 194 3.79 -10.00 -20.92
C ARG A 194 5.20 -10.56 -20.67
N ASP A 195 5.66 -10.46 -19.42
CA ASP A 195 6.97 -10.89 -18.97
C ASP A 195 6.90 -12.33 -18.42
N GLU A 196 7.66 -13.22 -19.05
CA GLU A 196 7.72 -14.64 -18.68
C GLU A 196 8.29 -14.87 -17.28
N VAL A 197 9.26 -14.06 -16.83
CA VAL A 197 9.85 -14.16 -15.50
C VAL A 197 8.78 -13.87 -14.44
N LYS A 198 7.98 -12.81 -14.65
CA LYS A 198 6.87 -12.47 -13.74
C LYS A 198 5.79 -13.54 -13.72
N ARG A 199 5.50 -14.19 -14.86
CA ARG A 199 4.58 -15.33 -14.91
C ARG A 199 5.12 -16.51 -14.11
N LYS A 200 6.39 -16.89 -14.28
CA LYS A 200 7.03 -17.95 -13.49
C LYS A 200 6.99 -17.64 -11.99
N GLN A 201 7.26 -16.40 -11.61
CA GLN A 201 7.20 -15.96 -10.23
C GLN A 201 5.77 -16.02 -9.67
N ALA A 202 4.75 -15.65 -10.45
CA ALA A 202 3.35 -15.80 -10.04
C ALA A 202 2.97 -17.27 -9.78
N THR A 203 3.46 -18.21 -10.59
CA THR A 203 3.30 -19.65 -10.33
C THR A 203 3.95 -20.06 -9.01
N VAL A 204 5.17 -19.60 -8.73
CA VAL A 204 5.85 -19.86 -7.43
C VAL A 204 5.06 -19.28 -6.25
N MET A 205 4.41 -18.13 -6.44
CA MET A 205 3.52 -17.53 -5.43
C MET A 205 2.17 -18.25 -5.27
N GLY A 206 1.87 -19.25 -6.11
CA GLY A 206 0.67 -20.07 -6.01
C GLY A 206 -0.46 -19.72 -6.98
N ALA A 207 -0.21 -18.95 -8.04
CA ALA A 207 -1.19 -18.82 -9.12
C ALA A 207 -1.48 -20.19 -9.78
N ASP A 208 -2.76 -20.51 -9.94
CA ASP A 208 -3.23 -21.78 -10.50
C ASP A 208 -3.05 -21.84 -12.03
N LYS A 209 -3.10 -20.68 -12.69
CA LYS A 209 -2.82 -20.53 -14.13
C LYS A 209 -2.13 -19.20 -14.40
N VAL A 210 -1.19 -19.18 -15.35
CA VAL A 210 -0.55 -17.96 -15.84
C VAL A 210 -0.71 -17.84 -17.34
N ILE A 211 -0.99 -16.63 -17.82
CA ILE A 211 -1.32 -16.36 -19.22
C ILE A 211 -0.42 -15.24 -19.75
N ASP A 212 0.10 -15.40 -20.97
CA ASP A 212 0.73 -14.28 -21.66
C ASP A 212 -0.34 -13.24 -22.02
N THR A 213 -0.20 -12.02 -21.53
CA THR A 213 -1.10 -10.91 -21.85
C THR A 213 -1.21 -10.69 -23.38
N ALA A 214 -0.17 -11.00 -24.14
CA ALA A 214 -0.14 -10.90 -25.59
C ALA A 214 -1.00 -11.95 -26.32
N ALA A 215 -1.41 -13.04 -25.65
CA ALA A 215 -2.29 -14.05 -26.24
C ALA A 215 -3.59 -13.43 -26.75
N ASP A 216 -4.05 -13.85 -27.93
CA ASP A 216 -5.23 -13.28 -28.59
C ASP A 216 -6.48 -13.33 -27.70
N ARG A 217 -6.64 -14.43 -26.96
CA ARG A 217 -7.72 -14.65 -26.00
C ARG A 217 -7.17 -15.15 -24.66
N TRP A 218 -7.78 -14.68 -23.58
CA TRP A 218 -7.62 -15.28 -22.26
C TRP A 218 -8.78 -16.25 -22.05
N ASP A 219 -8.46 -17.53 -22.06
CA ASP A 219 -9.45 -18.59 -21.81
C ASP A 219 -9.69 -18.70 -20.30
N VAL A 220 -10.50 -17.76 -19.81
CA VAL A 220 -10.81 -17.51 -18.40
C VAL A 220 -12.25 -17.02 -18.31
N GLU A 221 -12.98 -17.57 -17.34
CA GLU A 221 -14.25 -17.04 -16.86
C GLU A 221 -14.06 -16.79 -15.35
N ALA A 222 -13.90 -15.53 -14.97
CA ALA A 222 -13.54 -15.11 -13.61
C ALA A 222 -14.70 -14.36 -12.94
N ASP A 223 -14.96 -14.66 -11.68
CA ASP A 223 -15.92 -13.94 -10.85
C ASP A 223 -15.43 -12.52 -10.52
N VAL A 224 -14.10 -12.35 -10.41
CA VAL A 224 -13.45 -11.06 -10.12
C VAL A 224 -12.27 -10.84 -11.05
N VAL A 225 -12.17 -9.63 -11.61
CA VAL A 225 -10.98 -9.17 -12.33
C VAL A 225 -10.33 -8.01 -11.58
N ILE A 226 -9.06 -8.17 -11.22
CA ILE A 226 -8.21 -7.10 -10.69
C ILE A 226 -7.43 -6.48 -11.86
N GLU A 227 -7.91 -5.32 -12.31
CA GLU A 227 -7.36 -4.59 -13.44
C GLU A 227 -6.48 -3.41 -12.98
N SER A 228 -5.21 -3.42 -13.38
CA SER A 228 -4.20 -2.43 -12.95
C SER A 228 -3.32 -1.89 -14.08
N VAL A 229 -3.55 -2.33 -15.31
CA VAL A 229 -2.81 -1.92 -16.52
C VAL A 229 -3.58 -0.84 -17.27
N GLY A 230 -4.91 -0.97 -17.36
CA GLY A 230 -5.80 0.05 -17.90
C GLY A 230 -6.16 -0.18 -19.38
N PRO A 231 -6.19 0.87 -20.23
CA PRO A 231 -6.79 0.80 -21.57
C PRO A 231 -6.27 -0.31 -22.48
N ALA A 232 -4.99 -0.70 -22.34
CA ALA A 232 -4.36 -1.71 -23.18
C ALA A 232 -4.93 -3.14 -22.98
N THR A 233 -5.53 -3.40 -21.82
CA THR A 233 -6.06 -4.73 -21.45
C THR A 233 -7.56 -4.73 -21.20
N TRP A 234 -8.18 -3.55 -21.06
CA TRP A 234 -9.56 -3.39 -20.62
C TRP A 234 -10.56 -4.31 -21.32
N ASP A 235 -10.54 -4.36 -22.64
CA ASP A 235 -11.48 -5.19 -23.41
C ASP A 235 -11.30 -6.69 -23.15
N LYS A 236 -10.05 -7.16 -22.98
CA LYS A 236 -9.78 -8.56 -22.63
C LYS A 236 -10.19 -8.85 -21.19
N SER A 237 -9.95 -7.91 -20.28
CA SER A 237 -10.36 -7.98 -18.87
C SER A 237 -11.89 -8.12 -18.76
N MET A 238 -12.64 -7.26 -19.45
CA MET A 238 -14.11 -7.31 -19.46
C MET A 238 -14.65 -8.61 -20.07
N ARG A 239 -14.05 -9.11 -21.16
CA ARG A 239 -14.45 -10.39 -21.77
C ARG A 239 -14.14 -11.62 -20.92
N SER A 240 -13.29 -11.49 -19.92
CA SER A 240 -12.89 -12.60 -19.05
C SER A 240 -13.78 -12.72 -17.80
N LEU A 241 -14.72 -11.80 -17.61
CA LEU A 241 -15.68 -11.88 -16.49
C LEU A 241 -16.77 -12.92 -16.76
N ALA A 242 -17.10 -13.68 -15.72
CA ALA A 242 -18.30 -14.49 -15.69
C ALA A 242 -19.55 -13.59 -15.75
N PRO A 243 -20.67 -14.06 -16.34
CA PRO A 243 -21.94 -13.33 -16.24
C PRO A 243 -22.40 -13.21 -14.77
N GLY A 244 -22.65 -11.97 -14.31
CA GLY A 244 -23.09 -11.65 -12.94
C GLY A 244 -23.05 -10.16 -12.65
#